data_AF-A0A1I3INB8-F1
#
_entry.id   AF-A0A1I3INB8-F1
#
_cell.length_a   1.000
_cell.length_b   1.000
_cell.length_c   1.000
_cell.angle_alpha   90.00
_cell.angle_beta   90.00
_cell.angle_gamma   90.00
#
_symmetry.space_group_name_H-M   'P 1'
#
loop_
_entity.id
_entity.type
_entity.pdbx_description
1 polymer ?
#
loop_
_entity_poly.entity_id
_entity_poly.type
_entity_poly.pdbx_seq_one_letter_code
_entity_poly.pdbx_strand_id
1 'polypeptide(L)'
;MLLQAGEYEQALALFQTGATDLEKRIKGFADSRIVDNARAMAERLARAANLLAEFQFLPGETHMSVLPFALNVAVRFVFGAPAA
;
A
#
# COMPACT_ATOMS: atom_id res chain seq x y z
N MET A 1 11.85 5.63 -5.36
CA MET A 1 10.67 4.84 -5.73
C MET A 1 9.87 4.57 -4.47
N LEU A 2 8.68 5.14 -4.39
CA LEU A 2 7.79 4.93 -3.26
C LEU A 2 6.77 3.86 -3.63
N LEU A 3 6.65 2.80 -2.82
CA LEU A 3 5.60 1.78 -2.94
C LEU A 3 4.66 1.93 -1.77
N GLN A 4 3.36 1.94 -2.05
CA GLN A 4 2.34 2.21 -1.04
C GLN A 4 1.23 1.17 -1.14
N ALA A 5 0.65 0.83 0.00
CA ALA A 5 -0.53 -0.02 0.07
C ALA A 5 -1.46 0.45 1.19
N GLY A 6 -2.76 0.47 0.90
CA GLY A 6 -3.80 0.71 1.89
C GLY A 6 -3.99 -0.48 2.83
N GLU A 7 -4.42 -0.22 4.06
CA GLU A 7 -4.71 -1.24 5.05
C GLU A 7 -5.71 -2.30 4.56
N TYR A 8 -6.79 -1.86 3.92
CA TYR A 8 -7.87 -2.73 3.49
C TYR A 8 -7.65 -3.35 2.09
N GLU A 9 -6.43 -3.29 1.57
CA GLU A 9 -6.00 -4.05 0.38
C GLU A 9 -5.74 -5.52 0.71
N GLN A 10 -5.51 -5.83 1.99
CA GLN A 10 -5.27 -7.20 2.48
C GLN A 10 -5.95 -7.49 3.82
N ALA A 11 -6.90 -6.64 4.22
CA ALA A 11 -7.75 -6.80 5.40
C ALA A 11 -9.17 -6.34 5.08
N LEU A 12 -10.16 -6.84 5.83
CA LEU A 12 -11.53 -6.37 5.67
C LEU A 12 -11.67 -4.97 6.23
N ALA A 13 -12.26 -4.06 5.44
CA ALA A 13 -12.75 -2.79 5.96
C ALA A 13 -14.00 -3.01 6.82
N LEU A 14 -14.26 -2.13 7.79
CA LEU A 14 -15.40 -2.28 8.71
C LEU A 14 -16.73 -2.46 7.98
N PHE A 15 -16.97 -1.70 6.92
CA PHE A 15 -18.21 -1.78 6.12
C PHE A 15 -18.35 -3.08 5.29
N GLN A 16 -17.28 -3.87 5.18
CA GLN A 16 -17.30 -5.17 4.50
C GLN A 16 -17.64 -6.31 5.47
N THR A 17 -17.67 -6.05 6.77
CA THR A 17 -18.03 -7.05 7.78
C THR A 17 -19.50 -7.46 7.60
N GLY A 18 -19.75 -8.76 7.45
CA GLY A 18 -21.09 -9.31 7.24
C GLY A 18 -21.63 -9.17 5.81
N ALA A 19 -20.81 -8.69 4.86
CA ALA A 19 -21.19 -8.69 3.45
C ALA A 19 -21.35 -10.12 2.92
N THR A 20 -22.29 -10.33 1.99
CA THR A 20 -22.56 -11.65 1.40
C THR A 20 -21.39 -12.22 0.60
N ASP A 21 -20.44 -11.38 0.20
CA ASP A 21 -19.24 -11.73 -0.56
C ASP A 21 -17.95 -11.81 0.28
N LEU A 22 -18.07 -11.85 1.61
CA LEU A 22 -16.93 -11.81 2.56
C LEU A 22 -15.88 -12.89 2.27
N GLU A 23 -16.28 -14.14 2.08
CA GLU A 23 -15.34 -15.24 1.78
C GLU A 23 -14.58 -15.01 0.46
N LYS A 24 -15.28 -14.49 -0.55
CA LYS A 24 -14.66 -14.16 -1.84
C LYS A 24 -13.62 -13.05 -1.68
N ARG A 25 -13.87 -12.06 -0.83
CA ARG A 25 -12.91 -10.98 -0.52
C ARG A 25 -11.69 -11.51 0.20
N ILE A 26 -11.89 -12.32 1.25
CA ILE A 26 -10.79 -12.94 2.00
C ILE A 26 -9.90 -13.77 1.08
N LYS A 27 -10.50 -14.57 0.19
CA LYS A 27 -9.75 -15.31 -0.83
C LYS A 27 -8.99 -14.36 -1.77
N GLY A 28 -9.63 -13.30 -2.26
CA GLY A 28 -8.98 -12.29 -3.09
C GLY A 28 -7.78 -11.61 -2.42
N PHE A 29 -7.84 -11.36 -1.11
CA PHE A 29 -6.71 -10.84 -0.33
C PHE A 29 -5.57 -11.85 -0.23
N ALA A 30 -5.89 -13.12 0.06
CA ALA A 30 -4.91 -14.19 0.16
C ALA A 30 -4.22 -14.49 -1.18
N ASP A 31 -4.94 -14.36 -2.30
CA ASP A 31 -4.42 -14.58 -3.64
C ASP A 31 -3.55 -13.39 -4.11
N SER A 32 -4.02 -12.15 -3.90
CA SER A 32 -3.34 -10.95 -4.41
C SER A 32 -2.15 -10.50 -3.56
N ARG A 33 -2.22 -10.67 -2.24
CA ARG A 33 -1.15 -10.36 -1.27
C ARG A 33 -0.56 -8.96 -1.46
N ILE A 34 -1.40 -7.98 -1.77
CA ILE A 34 -0.97 -6.65 -2.24
C ILE A 34 0.00 -5.99 -1.26
N VAL A 35 -0.34 -5.95 0.03
CA VAL A 35 0.47 -5.29 1.06
C VAL A 35 1.83 -5.98 1.20
N ASP A 36 1.83 -7.31 1.25
CA ASP A 36 3.06 -8.08 1.42
C ASP A 36 3.96 -7.99 0.19
N ASN A 37 3.37 -8.08 -1.00
CA ASN A 37 4.10 -7.99 -2.27
C ASN A 37 4.71 -6.59 -2.46
N ALA A 38 3.97 -5.53 -2.13
CA ALA A 38 4.47 -4.15 -2.19
C ALA A 38 5.64 -3.93 -1.23
N ARG A 39 5.53 -4.41 0.01
CA ARG A 39 6.60 -4.35 1.00
C ARG A 39 7.85 -5.11 0.54
N ALA A 40 7.69 -6.37 0.15
CA ALA A 40 8.80 -7.20 -0.31
C ALA A 40 9.50 -6.62 -1.55
N MET A 41 8.73 -6.02 -2.46
CA MET A 41 9.28 -5.32 -3.62
C MET A 41 10.12 -4.11 -3.21
N ALA A 42 9.62 -3.27 -2.30
CA ALA A 42 10.37 -2.11 -1.82
C ALA A 42 11.68 -2.52 -1.14
N GLU A 43 11.65 -3.55 -0.28
CA GLU A 43 12.85 -4.10 0.36
C GLU A 43 13.87 -4.64 -0.65
N ARG A 44 13.38 -5.28 -1.72
CA ARG A 44 14.26 -5.74 -2.81
C ARG A 44 14.88 -4.57 -3.57
N LEU A 45 14.11 -3.52 -3.85
CA LEU A 45 14.58 -2.34 -4.58
C LEU A 45 15.54 -1.49 -3.74
N ALA A 46 15.33 -1.41 -2.43
CA ALA A 46 16.20 -0.68 -1.51
C ALA A 46 17.63 -1.25 -1.44
N ARG A 47 17.84 -2.49 -1.89
CA ARG A 47 19.18 -3.11 -2.02
C ARG A 47 19.93 -2.66 -3.28
N ALA A 48 19.28 -1.97 -4.21
CA ALA A 48 19.95 -1.45 -5.41
C ALA A 48 20.71 -0.16 -5.08
N ALA A 49 22.00 -0.12 -5.42
CA ALA A 49 22.92 0.95 -4.99
C ALA A 49 22.52 2.38 -5.42
N ASN A 50 21.72 2.52 -6.48
CA ASN A 50 21.37 3.82 -7.07
C ASN A 50 19.87 4.12 -7.02
N LEU A 51 19.13 3.46 -6.11
CA LEU A 51 17.70 3.64 -5.99
C LEU A 51 17.30 3.83 -4.53
N LEU A 52 16.87 5.04 -4.17
CA LEU A 52 16.09 5.24 -2.95
C LEU A 52 14.75 4.54 -3.13
N ALA A 53 14.44 3.54 -2.32
CA ALA A 53 13.16 2.85 -2.35
C ALA A 53 12.59 2.66 -0.95
N GLU A 54 11.30 2.97 -0.79
CA GLU A 54 10.60 2.93 0.49
C GLU A 54 9.23 2.29 0.34
N PHE A 55 8.80 1.59 1.39
CA PHE A 55 7.42 1.11 1.53
C PHE A 55 6.67 1.96 2.55
N GLN A 56 5.45 2.38 2.21
CA GLN A 56 4.57 3.05 3.14
C GLN A 56 3.21 2.36 3.21
N PHE A 57 2.84 1.97 4.42
CA PHE A 57 1.51 1.47 4.72
C PHE A 57 0.56 2.64 5.05
N LEU A 58 -0.67 2.59 4.52
CA LEU A 58 -1.65 3.67 4.64
C LEU A 58 -2.87 3.17 5.44
N PRO A 59 -2.91 3.43 6.77
CA PRO A 59 -4.01 3.00 7.63
C PRO A 59 -5.35 3.61 7.20
N GLY A 60 -6.42 2.84 7.32
CA GLY A 60 -7.77 3.26 6.98
C GLY A 60 -8.10 3.29 5.47
N GLU A 61 -7.11 3.05 4.60
CA GLU A 61 -7.31 3.15 3.15
C GLU A 61 -7.69 1.82 2.48
N THR A 62 -8.62 1.89 1.55
CA THR A 62 -9.02 0.82 0.63
C THR A 62 -8.32 0.98 -0.73
N HIS A 63 -8.45 0.00 -1.62
CA HIS A 63 -7.91 0.08 -2.99
C HIS A 63 -8.27 1.36 -3.75
N MET A 64 -9.49 1.89 -3.56
CA MET A 64 -9.93 3.10 -4.25
C MET A 64 -9.59 4.38 -3.47
N SER A 65 -9.74 4.36 -2.14
CA SER A 65 -9.53 5.56 -1.32
C SER A 65 -8.03 5.89 -1.13
N VAL A 66 -7.14 4.89 -1.31
CA VAL A 66 -5.69 5.09 -1.22
C VAL A 66 -5.16 6.07 -2.28
N LEU A 67 -5.79 6.15 -3.46
CA LEU A 67 -5.31 6.91 -4.60
C LEU A 67 -5.05 8.40 -4.30
N PRO A 68 -6.03 9.18 -3.78
CA PRO A 68 -5.79 10.59 -3.45
C PRO A 68 -4.73 10.78 -2.36
N PHE A 69 -4.70 9.93 -1.33
CA PHE A 69 -3.72 10.06 -0.24
C PHE A 69 -2.31 9.72 -0.72
N ALA A 70 -2.15 8.56 -1.37
CA ALA A 70 -0.89 8.06 -1.90
C ALA A 70 -0.25 9.06 -2.85
N LEU A 71 -1.04 9.64 -3.77
CA LEU A 71 -0.56 10.64 -4.72
C LEU A 71 0.05 11.86 -4.02
N ASN A 72 -0.62 12.39 -3.00
CA ASN A 72 -0.10 13.53 -2.24
C ASN A 72 1.20 13.21 -1.50
N VAL A 73 1.33 11.99 -0.96
CA VAL A 73 2.60 11.58 -0.35
C VAL A 73 3.69 11.37 -1.41
N ALA A 74 3.37 10.78 -2.56
CA ALA A 74 4.33 10.59 -3.64
C ALA A 74 4.90 11.92 -4.15
N VAL A 75 4.06 12.96 -4.28
CA VAL A 75 4.51 14.32 -4.61
C VAL A 75 5.51 14.83 -3.56
N ARG A 76 5.20 14.68 -2.27
CA ARG A 76 6.12 15.08 -1.19
C ARG A 76 7.39 14.25 -1.16
N PHE A 77 7.34 12.97 -1.50
CA PHE A 77 8.51 12.10 -1.57
C PHE A 77 9.45 12.52 -2.71
N VAL A 78 8.91 12.93 -3.86
CA VAL A 78 9.71 13.33 -5.03
C VAL A 78 10.25 14.75 -4.90
N PHE A 79 9.45 15.67 -4.37
CA PHE A 79 9.76 17.12 -4.37
C PHE A 79 10.02 17.71 -2.98
N GLY A 80 9.84 16.94 -1.91
CA GLY A 80 10.08 17.40 -0.54
C GLY A 80 11.56 17.71 -0.31
N ALA A 81 11.82 18.80 0.40
CA ALA A 81 13.19 19.15 0.79
C ALA A 81 13.78 18.01 1.66
N PRO A 82 15.08 17.69 1.50
CA PRO A 82 15.74 16.79 2.44
C PRO A 82 15.59 17.35 3.85
N ALA A 83 15.31 16.48 4.82
CA ALA A 83 15.26 16.89 6.23
C ALA A 83 16.58 17.61 6.58
N ALA A 84 16.44 18.83 7.12
CA ALA A 84 17.57 19.67 7.55
C ALA A 84 18.29 19.05 8.76
#